data_AF-A0A5T1AFY8-F1
#
_entry.id   AF-A0A5T1AFY8-F1
#
_cell.length_a   1.000
_cell.length_b   1.000
_cell.length_c   1.000
_cell.angle_alpha   90.00
_cell.angle_beta   90.00
_cell.angle_gamma   90.00
#
_symmetry.space_group_name_H-M   'P 1'
#
loop_
_entity.id
_entity.type
_entity.pdbx_description
1 polymer ?
#
loop_
_entity_poly.entity_id
_entity_poly.type
_entity_poly.pdbx_seq_one_letter_code
_entity_poly.pdbx_strand_id
1 'polypeptide(L)'
;MNLYNNTTYKLSNLIPIKPLRRKLRAHIAYKIEHPKVSKYLNENYIQPFLKGEIAPFIFKKKQDFKDDKIIWQLWFQGEENASDMIRQCFKSVQRQMGDEYKIIILNEENIKDYLDFPDFVLEKIKQKTFGEKTIVFFSDLLRVSLLATYGGIWCDAS
;
A
#
# COMPACT_ATOMS: atom_id res chain seq x y z
N MET A 1 -21.84 -19.10 -10.15
CA MET A 1 -21.18 -19.67 -8.94
C MET A 1 -20.87 -21.14 -9.24
N ASN A 2 -19.62 -21.51 -9.48
CA ASN A 2 -19.30 -22.87 -9.94
C ASN A 2 -19.61 -23.89 -8.84
N LEU A 3 -20.55 -24.80 -9.13
CA LEU A 3 -20.98 -25.90 -8.25
C LEU A 3 -19.77 -26.59 -7.59
N TYR A 4 -18.72 -26.83 -8.39
CA TYR A 4 -17.45 -27.44 -8.00
C TYR A 4 -16.80 -26.83 -6.75
N ASN A 5 -16.77 -25.50 -6.65
CA ASN A 5 -16.08 -24.77 -5.57
C ASN A 5 -16.83 -24.84 -4.24
N ASN A 6 -18.18 -24.92 -4.28
CA ASN A 6 -19.01 -25.05 -3.09
C ASN A 6 -18.91 -26.48 -2.51
N THR A 7 -18.89 -27.49 -3.38
CA THR A 7 -18.72 -28.89 -2.95
C THR A 7 -17.34 -29.14 -2.36
N THR A 8 -16.26 -28.63 -2.98
CA THR A 8 -14.91 -28.73 -2.43
C THR A 8 -14.74 -27.98 -1.11
N TYR A 9 -15.37 -26.80 -0.95
CA TYR A 9 -15.37 -26.11 0.33
C TYR A 9 -16.06 -26.94 1.43
N LYS A 10 -17.24 -27.52 1.14
CA LYS A 10 -17.95 -28.40 2.08
C LYS A 10 -17.14 -29.65 2.44
N LEU A 11 -16.50 -30.29 1.47
CA LEU A 11 -15.63 -31.46 1.69
C LEU A 11 -14.39 -31.12 2.53
N SER A 12 -13.88 -29.89 2.47
CA SER A 12 -12.76 -29.46 3.33
C SER A 12 -13.07 -29.58 4.83
N ASN A 13 -14.35 -29.58 5.23
CA ASN A 13 -14.77 -29.75 6.62
C ASN A 13 -14.42 -31.14 7.17
N LEU A 14 -14.33 -32.15 6.29
CA LEU A 14 -14.02 -33.52 6.65
C LEU A 14 -12.54 -33.77 6.95
N ILE A 15 -11.66 -32.80 6.65
CA ILE A 15 -10.22 -32.92 6.92
C ILE A 15 -9.98 -32.67 8.42
N PRO A 16 -9.51 -33.66 9.21
CA PRO A 16 -9.33 -33.51 10.65
C PRO A 16 -8.09 -32.67 11.00
N ILE A 17 -7.08 -32.66 10.10
CA ILE A 17 -5.81 -31.94 10.29
C ILE A 17 -6.03 -30.44 10.07
N LYS A 18 -6.06 -29.66 11.16
CA LYS A 18 -6.35 -28.21 11.15
C LYS A 18 -5.43 -27.40 10.21
N PRO A 19 -4.09 -27.58 10.19
CA PRO A 19 -3.22 -26.85 9.27
C PRO A 19 -3.54 -27.11 7.79
N LEU A 20 -3.77 -28.37 7.43
CA LEU A 20 -4.08 -28.79 6.06
C LEU A 20 -5.44 -28.25 5.62
N ARG A 21 -6.45 -28.34 6.49
CA ARG A 21 -7.79 -27.77 6.26
C ARG A 21 -7.73 -26.26 6.04
N ARG A 22 -6.94 -25.53 6.84
CA ARG A 22 -6.75 -24.07 6.69
C ARG A 22 -6.10 -23.73 5.35
N LYS A 23 -5.03 -24.43 4.96
CA LYS A 23 -4.33 -24.22 3.68
C LYS A 23 -5.26 -24.46 2.49
N LEU A 24 -6.01 -25.55 2.50
CA LEU A 24 -6.98 -25.87 1.45
C LEU A 24 -8.10 -24.83 1.37
N ARG A 25 -8.69 -24.43 2.49
CA ARG A 25 -9.74 -23.39 2.52
C ARG A 25 -9.23 -22.05 2.02
N ALA A 26 -8.02 -21.64 2.40
CA ALA A 26 -7.42 -20.40 1.90
C ALA A 26 -7.25 -20.45 0.37
N HIS A 27 -6.78 -21.58 -0.17
CA HIS A 27 -6.64 -21.77 -1.61
C HIS A 27 -7.99 -21.74 -2.35
N ILE A 28 -9.00 -22.41 -1.79
CA ILE A 28 -10.37 -22.41 -2.33
C ILE A 28 -10.96 -20.99 -2.29
N ALA A 29 -10.87 -20.31 -1.14
CA ALA A 29 -11.35 -18.94 -0.98
C ALA A 29 -10.65 -17.99 -1.94
N TYR A 30 -9.33 -18.10 -2.09
CA TYR A 30 -8.57 -17.33 -3.08
C TYR A 30 -9.10 -17.57 -4.50
N LYS A 31 -9.27 -18.84 -4.92
CA LYS A 31 -9.80 -19.18 -6.25
C LYS A 31 -11.24 -18.71 -6.48
N ILE A 32 -12.05 -18.57 -5.43
CA ILE A 32 -13.43 -18.10 -5.54
C ILE A 32 -13.51 -16.57 -5.54
N GLU A 33 -12.82 -15.93 -4.60
CA GLU A 33 -12.95 -14.51 -4.34
C GLU A 33 -12.08 -13.68 -5.27
N HIS A 34 -10.86 -14.14 -5.61
CA HIS A 34 -9.96 -13.38 -6.47
C HIS A 34 -10.56 -13.08 -7.84
N PRO A 35 -11.21 -14.03 -8.56
CA PRO A 35 -11.88 -13.70 -9.83
C PRO A 35 -13.03 -12.73 -9.67
N LYS A 36 -13.77 -12.76 -8.54
CA LYS A 36 -14.86 -11.81 -8.29
C LYS A 36 -14.33 -10.41 -8.07
N VAL A 37 -13.31 -10.26 -7.22
CA VAL A 37 -12.66 -8.97 -6.95
C VAL A 37 -12.01 -8.43 -8.21
N SER A 38 -11.27 -9.27 -8.94
CA SER A 38 -10.65 -8.88 -10.21
C SER A 38 -11.70 -8.44 -11.25
N LYS A 39 -12.80 -9.17 -11.38
CA LYS A 39 -13.92 -8.79 -12.24
C LYS A 39 -14.52 -7.45 -11.82
N TYR A 40 -14.83 -7.28 -10.54
CA TYR A 40 -15.37 -6.04 -9.99
C TYR A 40 -14.44 -4.84 -10.26
N LEU A 41 -13.14 -4.99 -9.96
CA LEU A 41 -12.15 -3.94 -10.19
C LEU A 41 -12.03 -3.60 -11.68
N ASN A 42 -12.04 -4.62 -12.54
CA ASN A 42 -11.96 -4.42 -13.97
C ASN A 42 -13.18 -3.66 -14.51
N GLU A 43 -14.40 -4.07 -14.12
CA GLU A 43 -15.63 -3.47 -14.60
C GLU A 43 -15.88 -2.05 -14.07
N ASN A 44 -15.49 -1.76 -12.82
CA ASN A 44 -15.84 -0.51 -12.15
C ASN A 44 -14.71 0.53 -12.13
N TYR A 45 -13.45 0.12 -12.32
CA TYR A 45 -12.31 1.04 -12.25
C TYR A 45 -11.40 0.94 -13.48
N ILE A 46 -10.92 -0.25 -13.83
CA ILE A 46 -9.91 -0.38 -14.90
C ILE A 46 -10.50 -0.02 -16.27
N GLN A 47 -11.60 -0.66 -16.67
CA GLN A 47 -12.22 -0.38 -17.98
C GLN A 47 -12.74 1.05 -18.08
N PRO A 48 -13.46 1.62 -17.08
CA PRO A 48 -13.84 3.03 -17.11
C PRO A 48 -12.64 3.98 -17.22
N PHE A 49 -11.55 3.71 -16.48
CA PHE A 49 -10.32 4.51 -16.59
C PHE A 49 -9.69 4.44 -17.98
N LEU A 50 -9.57 3.24 -18.56
CA LEU A 50 -9.02 3.06 -19.91
C LEU A 50 -9.87 3.71 -21.00
N LYS A 51 -11.18 3.80 -20.80
CA LYS A 51 -12.11 4.51 -21.70
C LYS A 51 -12.13 6.03 -21.50
N GLY A 52 -11.45 6.55 -20.48
CA GLY A 52 -11.45 7.97 -20.13
C GLY A 52 -12.70 8.43 -19.36
N GLU A 53 -13.52 7.51 -18.88
CA GLU A 53 -14.71 7.82 -18.04
C GLU A 53 -14.28 8.25 -16.63
N ILE A 54 -13.13 7.77 -16.16
CA ILE A 54 -12.50 8.21 -14.91
C ILE A 54 -11.32 9.12 -15.25
N ALA A 55 -11.41 10.37 -14.82
CA ALA A 55 -10.34 11.34 -15.02
C ALA A 55 -9.07 10.92 -14.27
N PRO A 56 -7.88 11.03 -14.90
CA PRO A 56 -6.62 10.78 -14.19
C PRO A 56 -6.40 11.87 -13.13
N PHE A 57 -5.97 11.45 -11.95
CA PHE A 57 -5.50 12.35 -10.93
C PHE A 57 -3.97 12.45 -11.02
N ILE A 58 -3.46 13.64 -11.36
CA ILE A 58 -2.03 13.88 -11.51
C ILE A 58 -1.57 14.79 -10.37
N PHE A 59 -0.67 14.28 -9.54
CA PHE A 59 -0.02 15.10 -8.52
C PHE A 59 0.94 16.10 -9.16
N LYS A 60 0.95 17.32 -8.63
CA LYS A 60 1.93 18.35 -9.00
C LYS A 60 3.15 18.19 -8.12
N LYS A 61 4.33 18.21 -8.73
CA LYS A 61 5.60 18.29 -8.00
C LYS A 61 5.65 19.59 -7.20
N LYS A 62 5.91 19.49 -5.90
CA LYS A 62 6.13 20.61 -4.98
C LYS A 62 7.62 20.85 -4.71
N GLN A 63 8.42 19.79 -4.87
CA GLN A 63 9.88 19.83 -4.76
C GLN A 63 10.52 19.53 -6.10
N ASP A 64 11.70 20.11 -6.33
CA ASP A 64 12.57 19.72 -7.43
C ASP A 64 13.83 19.07 -6.86
N PHE A 65 14.00 17.79 -7.19
CA PHE A 65 15.13 16.99 -6.74
C PHE A 65 16.26 16.93 -7.77
N LYS A 66 16.10 17.58 -8.93
CA LYS A 66 17.11 17.57 -10.01
C LYS A 66 17.57 16.13 -10.32
N ASP A 67 18.85 15.86 -10.12
CA ASP A 67 19.51 14.57 -10.38
C ASP A 67 19.69 13.73 -9.10
N ASP A 68 19.12 14.14 -7.96
CA ASP A 68 19.21 13.40 -6.71
C ASP A 68 18.51 12.03 -6.85
N LYS A 69 19.20 10.97 -6.43
CA LYS A 69 18.59 9.66 -6.25
C LYS A 69 17.88 9.63 -4.90
N ILE A 70 16.58 9.33 -4.88
CA ILE A 70 15.76 9.45 -3.66
C ILE A 70 15.40 8.07 -3.10
N ILE A 71 15.52 7.92 -1.78
CA ILE A 71 14.90 6.83 -1.03
C ILE A 71 13.82 7.42 -0.13
N TRP A 72 12.60 6.95 -0.30
CA TRP A 72 11.44 7.28 0.51
C TRP A 72 11.25 6.21 1.58
N GLN A 73 11.07 6.65 2.81
CA GLN A 73 10.63 5.82 3.92
C GLN A 73 9.44 6.47 4.60
N LEU A 74 8.62 5.71 5.31
CA LEU A 74 7.46 6.23 6.04
C LEU A 74 7.46 5.72 7.47
N TRP A 75 7.30 6.65 8.40
CA TRP A 75 6.77 6.38 9.72
C TRP A 75 5.73 7.43 10.04
N PHE A 76 4.45 7.08 9.86
CA PHE A 76 3.36 8.05 9.86
C PHE A 76 3.29 8.85 11.16
N GLN A 77 3.55 8.21 12.29
CA GLN A 77 3.57 8.82 13.62
C GLN A 77 4.81 9.68 13.91
N GLY A 78 5.78 9.80 12.99
CA GLY A 78 7.04 10.52 13.21
C GLY A 78 8.17 9.64 13.75
N GLU A 79 9.39 9.83 13.24
CA GLU A 79 10.59 9.03 13.58
C GLU A 79 10.86 8.99 15.09
N GLU A 80 10.55 10.08 15.79
CA GLU A 80 10.63 10.21 17.23
C GLU A 80 9.70 9.25 17.98
N ASN A 81 8.63 8.79 17.35
CA ASN A 81 7.69 7.81 17.90
C ASN A 81 7.97 6.37 17.41
N ALA A 82 8.99 6.17 16.56
CA ALA A 82 9.38 4.84 16.11
C ALA A 82 10.05 4.03 17.23
N SER A 83 9.88 2.70 17.20
CA SER A 83 10.60 1.83 18.14
C SER A 83 12.10 1.83 17.83
N ASP A 84 12.93 1.46 18.81
CA ASP A 84 14.39 1.44 18.61
C ASP A 84 14.81 0.55 17.45
N MET A 85 14.13 -0.58 17.24
CA MET A 85 14.37 -1.45 16.09
C MET A 85 14.17 -0.71 14.76
N ILE A 86 13.06 0.01 14.62
CA ILE A 86 12.75 0.76 13.39
C ILE A 86 13.74 1.91 13.19
N ARG A 87 14.13 2.62 14.26
CA ARG A 87 15.19 3.65 14.18
C ARG A 87 16.53 3.06 13.73
N GLN A 88 16.86 1.82 14.13
CA GLN A 88 18.05 1.14 13.61
C GLN A 88 17.92 0.82 12.12
N CYS A 89 16.72 0.48 11.63
CA CYS A 89 16.48 0.31 10.20
C CYS A 89 16.75 1.61 9.41
N PHE A 90 16.22 2.75 9.87
CA PHE A 90 16.52 4.06 9.26
C PHE A 90 18.01 4.37 9.26
N LYS A 91 18.68 4.20 10.40
CA LYS A 91 20.14 4.40 10.53
C LYS A 91 20.94 3.45 9.63
N SER A 92 20.44 2.23 9.41
CA SER A 92 21.08 1.28 8.50
C SER A 92 21.03 1.78 7.06
N VAL A 93 19.85 2.20 6.59
CA VAL A 93 19.68 2.78 5.24
C VAL A 93 20.51 4.05 5.09
N GLN A 94 20.46 4.96 6.07
CA GLN A 94 21.28 6.17 6.08
C GLN A 94 22.78 5.88 5.98
N ARG A 95 23.27 4.89 6.74
CA ARG A 95 24.69 4.53 6.73
C ARG A 95 25.15 3.87 5.43
N GLN A 96 24.29 3.11 4.76
CA GLN A 96 24.68 2.37 3.56
C GLN A 96 24.48 3.17 2.27
N MET A 97 23.45 4.01 2.23
CA MET A 97 23.01 4.68 1.00
C MET A 97 23.10 6.21 1.08
N GLY A 98 23.32 6.79 2.26
CA GLY A 98 23.22 8.24 2.47
C GLY A 98 24.27 9.09 1.75
N ASP A 99 25.37 8.49 1.30
CA ASP A 99 26.40 9.19 0.51
C ASP A 99 25.99 9.37 -0.96
N GLU A 100 25.11 8.49 -1.47
CA GLU A 100 24.66 8.49 -2.88
C GLU A 100 23.18 8.88 -3.03
N TYR A 101 22.36 8.62 -2.01
CA TYR A 101 20.92 8.81 -2.03
C TYR A 101 20.48 9.84 -0.99
N LYS A 102 19.56 10.71 -1.42
CA LYS A 102 18.76 11.54 -0.52
C LYS A 102 17.68 10.68 0.13
N ILE A 103 17.82 10.44 1.42
CA ILE A 103 16.85 9.66 2.20
C ILE A 103 15.85 10.61 2.85
N ILE A 104 14.57 10.36 2.61
CA ILE A 104 13.45 11.17 3.11
C ILE A 104 12.54 10.27 3.93
N ILE A 105 12.47 10.53 5.23
CA ILE A 105 11.55 9.85 6.15
C ILE A 105 10.29 10.70 6.27
N LEU A 106 9.20 10.17 5.73
CA LEU A 106 7.90 10.81 5.71
C LEU A 106 7.13 10.55 7.01
N ASN A 107 6.33 11.52 7.40
CA ASN A 107 5.40 11.47 8.52
C ASN A 107 4.11 12.23 8.19
N GLU A 108 3.12 12.21 9.08
CA GLU A 108 1.85 12.92 8.90
C GLU A 108 2.03 14.41 8.54
N GLU A 109 3.05 15.07 9.09
CA GLU A 109 3.23 16.51 8.97
C GLU A 109 3.91 16.94 7.68
N ASN A 110 4.88 16.16 7.18
CA ASN A 110 5.75 16.52 6.07
C ASN A 110 5.32 15.96 4.70
N ILE A 111 4.37 15.01 4.65
CA ILE A 111 3.88 14.47 3.37
C ILE A 111 3.34 15.58 2.46
N LYS A 112 2.67 16.57 3.05
CA LYS A 112 2.14 17.74 2.34
C LYS A 112 3.21 18.56 1.65
N ASP A 113 4.48 18.46 2.05
CA ASP A 113 5.58 19.20 1.42
C ASP A 113 5.95 18.59 0.05
N TYR A 114 5.46 17.38 -0.24
CA TYR A 114 5.72 16.62 -1.46
C TYR A 114 4.45 16.39 -2.29
N LEU A 115 3.31 16.06 -1.66
CA LEU A 115 2.07 15.71 -2.36
C LEU A 115 0.84 16.30 -1.65
N ASP A 116 -0.05 16.90 -2.42
CA ASP A 116 -1.36 17.36 -1.95
C ASP A 116 -2.43 16.31 -2.30
N PHE A 117 -2.84 15.53 -1.30
CA PHE A 117 -3.90 14.54 -1.46
C PHE A 117 -5.28 15.20 -1.48
N PRO A 118 -6.25 14.66 -2.24
CA PRO A 118 -7.63 15.13 -2.19
C PRO A 118 -8.25 15.04 -0.79
N ASP A 119 -9.15 15.97 -0.48
CA ASP A 119 -9.79 16.08 0.84
C ASP A 119 -10.42 14.75 1.31
N PHE A 120 -11.09 14.02 0.42
CA PHE A 120 -11.72 12.74 0.77
C PHE A 120 -10.72 11.67 1.25
N VAL A 121 -9.44 11.76 0.86
CA VAL A 121 -8.38 10.86 1.35
C VAL A 121 -7.96 11.28 2.74
N LEU A 122 -7.70 12.58 2.93
CA LEU A 122 -7.31 13.15 4.22
C LEU A 122 -8.39 12.94 5.29
N GLU A 123 -9.66 13.09 4.92
CA GLU A 123 -10.79 12.79 5.78
C GLU A 123 -10.81 11.33 6.24
N LYS A 124 -10.54 10.37 5.34
CA LYS A 124 -10.49 8.95 5.70
C LYS A 124 -9.38 8.64 6.70
N ILE A 125 -8.23 9.28 6.56
CA ILE A 125 -7.11 9.19 7.51
C ILE A 125 -7.54 9.73 8.87
N LYS A 126 -8.06 10.97 8.90
CA LYS A 126 -8.51 11.64 10.12
C LYS A 126 -9.60 10.85 10.86
N GLN A 127 -10.55 10.30 10.12
CA GLN A 127 -11.65 9.51 10.69
C GLN A 127 -11.25 8.07 11.05
N LYS A 128 -10.03 7.63 10.71
CA LYS A 128 -9.59 6.23 10.82
C LYS A 128 -10.64 5.29 10.23
N THR A 129 -11.12 5.56 9.01
CA THR A 129 -12.26 4.85 8.39
C THR A 129 -12.13 3.32 8.43
N PHE A 130 -10.91 2.79 8.39
CA PHE A 130 -10.63 1.35 8.45
C PHE A 130 -9.87 0.94 9.72
N GLY A 131 -10.00 1.72 10.80
CA GLY A 131 -9.24 1.55 12.03
C GLY A 131 -7.74 1.66 11.79
N GLU A 132 -6.96 0.78 12.42
CA GLU A 132 -5.50 0.70 12.30
C GLU A 132 -5.03 0.51 10.84
N LYS A 133 -5.84 -0.15 10.01
CA LYS A 133 -5.51 -0.41 8.60
C LYS A 133 -5.55 0.83 7.72
N THR A 134 -6.14 1.93 8.20
CA THR A 134 -6.24 3.18 7.45
C THR A 134 -4.85 3.67 7.02
N ILE A 135 -3.87 3.62 7.92
CA ILE A 135 -2.50 4.05 7.64
C ILE A 135 -1.79 3.06 6.72
N VAL A 136 -2.08 1.77 6.82
CA VAL A 136 -1.52 0.75 5.91
C VAL A 136 -1.99 1.00 4.48
N PHE A 137 -3.29 1.22 4.27
CA PHE A 137 -3.83 1.54 2.95
C PHE A 137 -3.33 2.90 2.42
N PHE A 138 -3.19 3.88 3.31
CA PHE A 138 -2.62 5.16 2.94
C PHE A 138 -1.14 5.05 2.55
N SER A 139 -0.35 4.21 3.24
CA SER A 139 1.04 3.92 2.86
C SER A 139 1.15 3.34 1.45
N ASP A 140 0.27 2.40 1.10
CA ASP A 140 0.21 1.83 -0.25
C ASP A 140 -0.09 2.91 -1.31
N LEU A 141 -1.06 3.78 -1.03
CA LEU A 141 -1.40 4.90 -1.91
C LEU A 141 -0.27 5.93 -2.02
N LEU A 142 0.35 6.29 -0.90
CA LEU A 142 1.45 7.25 -0.83
C LEU A 142 2.66 6.76 -1.62
N ARG A 143 3.03 5.48 -1.47
CA ARG A 143 4.12 4.85 -2.20
C ARG A 143 3.94 4.99 -3.71
N VAL A 144 2.80 4.56 -4.25
CA VAL A 144 2.59 4.65 -5.70
C VAL A 144 2.51 6.10 -6.18
N SER A 145 1.96 7.00 -5.36
CA SER A 145 1.84 8.42 -5.69
C SER A 145 3.21 9.11 -5.74
N LEU A 146 4.10 8.84 -4.78
CA LEU A 146 5.45 9.39 -4.76
C LEU A 146 6.29 8.85 -5.92
N LEU A 147 6.28 7.54 -6.15
CA LEU A 147 7.06 6.94 -7.23
C LEU A 147 6.58 7.39 -8.62
N ALA A 148 5.26 7.53 -8.81
CA ALA A 148 4.73 8.07 -10.05
C ALA A 148 5.08 9.56 -10.27
N THR A 149 5.20 10.33 -9.18
CA THR A 149 5.44 11.77 -9.25
C THR A 149 6.93 12.10 -9.33
N TYR A 150 7.76 11.49 -8.49
CA TYR A 150 9.17 11.82 -8.28
C TYR A 150 10.13 10.71 -8.69
N GLY A 151 9.66 9.48 -8.88
CA GLY A 151 10.53 8.31 -9.01
C GLY A 151 11.25 7.98 -7.69
N GLY A 152 12.44 7.38 -7.81
CA GLY A 152 13.23 6.92 -6.66
C GLY A 152 12.86 5.52 -6.19
N ILE A 153 13.19 5.22 -4.94
CA ILE A 153 13.00 3.91 -4.30
C ILE A 153 12.11 4.10 -3.08
N TRP A 154 11.13 3.23 -2.91
CA TRP A 154 10.42 3.09 -1.64
C TRP A 154 11.07 1.98 -0.81
N CYS A 155 11.44 2.29 0.43
CA CYS A 155 12.03 1.36 1.36
C CYS A 155 11.20 1.31 2.65
N ASP A 156 10.56 0.16 2.90
CA ASP A 156 9.78 -0.03 4.13
C ASP A 156 10.69 0.04 5.37
N ALA A 157 10.15 0.58 6.46
CA ALA A 157 10.87 0.82 7.71
C ALA A 157 11.15 -0.46 8.54
N SER A 158 10.60 -1.61 8.11
CA SER A 158 10.49 -2.87 8.87
C SER A 158 11.40 -3.98 8.38
#